data_AF-A0A485A2P0-F1
#
_entry.id   AF-A0A485A2P0-F1
#
_cell.length_a   1.000
_cell.length_b   1.000
_cell.length_c   1.000
_cell.angle_alpha   90.00
_cell.angle_beta   90.00
_cell.angle_gamma   90.00
#
_symmetry.space_group_name_H-M   'P 1'
#
loop_
_entity.id
_entity.type
_entity.pdbx_description
1 polymer ?
#
loop_
_entity_poly.entity_id
_entity_poly.type
_entity_poly.pdbx_seq_one_letter_code
_entity_poly.pdbx_strand_id
1 'polypeptide(L)' 'MKIAVYSTKQYDKKYLQNVNEAYGFELEFFDFLLTEKNRQNRARLRSGLHFR' A
#
# COMPACT_ATOMS: atom_id res chain seq x y z
N MET A 1 5.00 1.34 12.50
CA MET A 1 4.00 0.39 11.95
C MET A 1 3.74 0.75 10.50
N LYS A 2 3.52 -0.23 9.61
CA LYS A 2 3.44 -0.01 8.15
C LYS A 2 2.02 -0.25 7.63
N ILE A 3 1.44 0.75 6.97
CA ILE A 3 0.05 0.75 6.52
C ILE A 3 0.02 0.77 5.00
N ALA A 4 -0.78 -0.12 4.41
CA ALA A 4 -0.98 -0.20 2.98
C ALA A 4 -2.41 0.21 2.64
N VAL A 5 -2.55 1.26 1.84
CA VAL A 5 -3.85 1.82 1.45
C VAL A 5 -4.08 1.51 -0.02
N TYR A 6 -5.17 0.82 -0.33
CA TYR A 6 -5.52 0.37 -1.69
C TYR A 6 -6.63 1.22 -2.28
N SER A 7 -6.80 1.15 -3.60
CA SER A 7 -7.81 1.93 -4.33
C SER A 7 -7.71 3.45 -4.08
N THR A 8 -6.49 3.96 -3.92
CA THR A 8 -6.25 5.36 -3.55
C THR A 8 -6.27 6.29 -4.75
N LYS A 9 -6.90 7.46 -4.57
CA LYS A 9 -6.82 8.60 -5.49
C LYS A 9 -5.82 9.63 -4.97
N GLN A 10 -5.50 10.63 -5.79
CA GLN A 10 -4.52 11.66 -5.42
C GLN A 10 -4.95 12.44 -4.15
N TYR A 11 -6.26 12.66 -3.96
CA TYR A 11 -6.76 13.34 -2.77
C TYR A 11 -6.55 12.50 -1.49
N ASP A 12 -6.74 11.18 -1.55
CA ASP A 12 -6.51 10.29 -0.40
C ASP A 12 -5.06 10.37 0.09
N LYS A 13 -4.11 10.39 -0.85
CA LYS A 13 -2.69 10.52 -0.52
C LYS A 13 -2.40 11.81 0.23
N LYS A 14 -2.94 12.93 -0.26
CA LYS A 14 -2.73 14.26 0.32
C LYS A 14 -3.23 14.33 1.77
N TYR A 15 -4.46 13.89 2.02
CA TYR A 15 -5.03 13.97 3.37
C TYR A 15 -4.42 12.96 4.34
N LEU A 16 -4.15 11.74 3.88
CA LEU A 16 -3.55 10.71 4.73
C LEU A 16 -2.09 11.03 5.09
N GLN A 17 -1.31 11.61 4.18
CA GLN A 17 0.04 12.08 4.50
C GLN A 17 0.01 13.22 5.51
N ASN A 18 -0.86 14.23 5.31
CA ASN A 18 -0.98 15.37 6.21
C ASN A 18 -1.35 14.94 7.65
N VAL A 19 -2.34 14.04 7.79
CA VAL A 19 -2.70 13.52 9.12
C VAL A 19 -1.58 12.66 9.70
N ASN A 20 -0.89 11.87 8.88
CA ASN A 20 0.16 10.98 9.32
C ASN A 20 1.43 11.68 9.82
N GLU A 21 1.62 12.98 9.56
CA GLU A 21 2.67 13.77 10.20
C GLU A 21 2.58 13.71 11.74
N ALA A 22 1.37 13.62 12.29
CA ALA A 22 1.17 13.48 13.73
C ALA A 22 1.43 12.07 14.27
N TYR A 23 1.48 11.04 13.41
CA TYR A 23 1.55 9.63 13.82
C TYR A 23 2.85 8.92 13.41
N GLY A 24 3.53 9.36 12.35
CA GLY A 24 4.80 8.81 11.90
C GLY A 24 4.71 7.37 11.34
N PHE A 25 3.61 6.97 10.71
CA PHE A 25 3.52 5.65 10.06
C PHE A 25 4.16 5.65 8.67
N GLU A 26 4.62 4.47 8.22
CA GLU A 26 4.96 4.26 6.80
C GLU A 26 3.70 3.97 5.99
N LEU A 27 3.27 4.92 5.16
CA LEU A 27 2.12 4.79 4.26
C LEU A 27 2.56 4.35 2.85
N GLU A 28 2.13 3.17 2.42
CA GLU A 28 2.25 2.72 1.02
C GLU A 28 0.89 2.82 0.33
N PHE A 29 0.82 3.60 -0.75
CA PHE A 29 -0.42 3.82 -1.50
C PHE A 29 -0.43 3.04 -2.81
N PHE A 30 -1.52 2.32 -3.05
CA PHE A 30 -1.77 1.55 -4.27
C PHE A 30 -3.05 2.03 -4.95
N ASP A 31 -3.02 2.16 -6.26
CA ASP A 31 -4.09 2.64 -7.13
C ASP A 31 -5.06 1.53 -7.57
N PHE A 32 -4.67 0.26 -7.39
CA PHE A 32 -5.49 -0.90 -7.70
C PHE A 32 -6.28 -1.41 -6.49
N LEU A 33 -7.39 -2.10 -6.78
CA LEU A 33 -8.21 -2.79 -5.78
C LEU A 33 -7.47 -4.02 -5.21
N LEU A 34 -7.63 -4.24 -3.90
CA LEU A 34 -7.16 -5.45 -3.25
C LEU A 34 -8.09 -6.62 -3.61
N THR A 35 -7.68 -7.43 -4.57
CA THR A 35 -8.34 -8.70 -4.93
C THR A 35 -7.45 -9.87 -4.49
N GLU A 36 -8.01 -11.08 -4.37
CA GLU A 36 -7.22 -12.26 -3.98
C GLU A 36 -6.02 -12.51 -4.90
N LYS A 37 -6.20 -12.28 -6.21
CA LYS A 37 -5.14 -12.41 -7.21
C LYS A 37 -3.99 -11.43 -6.97
N ASN A 38 -4.31 -10.17 -6.68
CA ASN A 38 -3.32 -9.13 -6.40
C ASN A 38 -2.69 -9.27 -5.00
N ARG A 39 -3.44 -9.80 -4.02
CA ARG A 39 -2.95 -10.14 -2.69
C ARG A 39 -1.85 -11.20 -2.74
N GLN A 40 -2.07 -12.29 -3.49
CA GLN A 40 -1.07 -13.34 -3.69
C GLN A 40 0.17 -12.78 -4.39
N ASN A 41 -0.02 -11.96 -5.43
CA ASN A 41 1.09 -11.33 -6.16
C ASN A 41 1.90 -10.41 -5.24
N ARG A 42 1.26 -9.62 -4.37
CA ARG A 42 1.95 -8.76 -3.39
C ARG A 42 2.68 -9.57 -2.33
N ALA A 43 2.09 -10.65 -1.83
CA ALA A 43 2.76 -11.55 -0.88
C ALA A 43 4.02 -12.20 -1.51
N ARG A 44 3.94 -12.55 -2.80
CA ARG A 44 5.08 -13.06 -3.58
C ARG A 44 6.15 -11.99 -3.81
N LEU A 45 5.78 -10.77 -4.18
CA LEU A 45 6.71 -9.64 -4.33
C LEU A 45 7.42 -9.29 -3.02
N ARG A 46 6.72 -9.33 -1.88
CA ARG A 46 7.30 -9.07 -0.55
C ARG A 46 8.23 -10.18 -0.04
N SER A 47 8.07 -11.41 -0.50
CA SER A 47 8.89 -12.55 -0.08
C SER A 47 10.14 -12.76 -0.93
N GLY A 48 10.41 -11.90 -1.93
CA GLY A 48 11.60 -11.99 -2.76
C GLY A 48 11.65 -13.24 -3.65
N LEU A 49 10.55 -13.99 -3.76
CA LEU A 49 10.45 -15.16 -4.64
C LEU A 49 10.27 -14.70 -6.10
N HIS A 50 11.33 -14.17 -6.69
CA HIS A 50 11.47 -14.09 -8.13
C HIS A 50 11.79 -15.51 -8.65
N PHE A 51 10.76 -16.25 -9.04
CA PHE A 51 10.97 -17.38 -9.95
C PHE A 51 11.30 -16.81 -11.33
N ARG A 52 12.47 -17.20 -11.83
CA ARG A 52 12.88 -17.13 -13.23
C ARG A 52 11.79 -17.65 -14.16
#